data_AF-A0A2Z2HTR1-F1
#
_entry.id   AF-A0A2Z2HTR1-F1
#
_cell.length_a   1.000
_cell.length_b   1.000
_cell.length_c   1.000
_cell.angle_alpha   90.00
_cell.angle_beta   90.00
_cell.angle_gamma   90.00
#
_symmetry.space_group_name_H-M   'P 1'
#
loop_
_entity.id
_entity.type
_entity.pdbx_description
1 polymer ?
#
loop_
_entity_poly.entity_id
_entity_poly.type
_entity_poly.pdbx_seq_one_letter_code
_entity_poly.pdbx_strand_id
1 'polypeptide(L)' 'MLFKLHKLKCDNDHYTNAVVAEGETLEENLKKFTLRSMCKSCCLPLHEC' A
#
# COMPACT_ATOMS: atom_id res chain seq x y z
N MET A 1 9.44 15.26 -9.29
CA MET A 1 9.39 13.87 -8.80
C MET A 1 8.22 13.18 -9.47
N LEU A 2 8.44 12.00 -10.05
CA LEU A 2 7.38 11.15 -10.59
C LEU A 2 6.94 10.16 -9.52
N PHE A 3 5.66 9.78 -9.52
CA PHE A 3 5.09 8.84 -8.56
C PHE A 3 4.26 7.80 -9.30
N LYS A 4 4.25 6.57 -8.79
CA LYS A 4 3.39 5.48 -9.23
C LYS A 4 2.31 5.22 -8.18
N LEU A 5 1.11 4.93 -8.67
CA LEU A 5 -0.02 4.53 -7.85
C LEU A 5 -0.14 3.01 -7.91
N HIS A 6 -0.07 2.37 -6.74
CA HIS A 6 -0.32 0.95 -6.57
C HIS A 6 -1.67 0.75 -5.87
N LYS A 7 -2.56 -0.04 -6.48
CA LYS A 7 -3.85 -0.35 -5.86
C LYS A 7 -3.66 -1.51 -4.90
N LEU A 8 -4.02 -1.30 -3.64
CA LEU A 8 -3.95 -2.30 -2.58
C LEU A 8 -5.35 -2.73 -2.15
N LYS A 9 -5.47 -3.98 -1.71
CA LYS A 9 -6.67 -4.54 -1.10
C LYS A 9 -6.32 -5.33 0.17
N CYS A 10 -7.26 -5.45 1.09
CA CYS A 10 -7.20 -6.44 2.16
C CYS A 10 -8.17 -7.59 1.88
N ASP A 11 -8.13 -8.63 2.71
CA ASP A 11 -8.99 -9.83 2.59
C ASP A 11 -10.49 -9.56 2.79
N ASN A 12 -10.86 -8.37 3.29
CA ASN A 12 -12.24 -7.93 3.46
C ASN A 12 -12.72 -7.01 2.30
N ASP A 13 -12.07 -7.06 1.14
CA ASP A 13 -12.44 -6.25 -0.04
C ASP A 13 -12.40 -4.73 0.17
N HIS A 14 -11.63 -4.23 1.14
CA HIS A 14 -11.35 -2.80 1.24
C HIS A 14 -10.17 -2.43 0.35
N TYR A 15 -10.35 -1.37 -0.45
CA TYR A 15 -9.34 -0.89 -1.38
C TYR A 15 -8.71 0.41 -0.89
N THR A 16 -7.42 0.57 -1.15
CA THR A 16 -6.70 1.84 -0.98
C THR A 16 -5.62 1.97 -2.03
N ASN A 17 -5.09 3.18 -2.21
CA ASN A 17 -3.95 3.41 -3.09
C ASN A 17 -2.70 3.70 -2.26
N ALA A 18 -1.59 3.10 -2.65
CA ALA A 18 -0.26 3.49 -2.20
C ALA A 18 0.41 4.35 -3.27
N VAL A 19 0.91 5.52 -2.85
CA VAL A 19 1.72 6.41 -3.69
C VAL A 19 3.19 6.10 -3.42
N VAL A 20 3.89 5.63 -4.44
CA VAL A 20 5.30 5.24 -4.37
C VAL A 20 6.11 6.14 -5.31
N ALA A 21 7.27 6.63 -4.87
CA ALA A 21 8.13 7.42 -5.74
C ALA A 21 8.69 6.58 -6.89
N GLU A 22 8.82 7.15 -8.08
CA GLU A 22 9.44 6.47 -9.20
C GLU A 22 10.92 6.18 -8.88
N GLY A 23 11.25 4.90 -8.73
CA GLY A 23 12.58 4.44 -8.28
C GLY A 23 12.55 3.66 -6.95
N GLU A 24 11.47 3.76 -6.16
CA GLU A 24 11.22 2.89 -5.00
C GLU A 24 10.26 1.76 -5.41
N THR A 25 10.42 0.57 -4.81
CA THR A 25 9.43 -0.51 -4.95
C THR A 25 8.30 -0.38 -3.92
N LEU A 26 7.14 -1.01 -4.21
CA LEU A 26 6.02 -1.05 -3.27
C LEU A 26 6.42 -1.70 -1.93
N GLU A 27 7.15 -2.82 -1.98
CA GLU A 27 7.62 -3.50 -0.77
C GLU A 27 8.53 -2.63 0.10
N GLU A 28 9.47 -1.90 -0.49
CA GLU A 28 10.34 -0.96 0.24
C GLU A 28 9.53 0.17 0.86
N ASN A 29 8.56 0.71 0.13
CA ASN A 29 7.68 1.76 0.64
C ASN A 29 6.83 1.27 1.82
N LEU A 30 6.26 0.06 1.73
CA LEU A 30 5.47 -0.55 2.80
C LEU A 30 6.32 -0.89 4.03
N LYS A 31 7.57 -1.34 3.85
CA LYS A 31 8.53 -1.55 4.95
C LYS A 31 8.89 -0.24 5.66
N LYS A 32 9.08 0.84 4.90
CA LYS A 32 9.39 2.18 5.42
C LYS A 32 8.19 2.81 6.15
N PHE A 33 6.99 2.53 5.66
CA PHE A 33 5.72 3.04 6.20
C PHE A 33 4.81 1.89 6.63
N THR A 34 5.18 1.17 7.69
CA THR A 34 4.45 -0.01 8.18
C THR A 34 2.98 0.24 8.50
N LEU A 35 2.59 1.46 8.91
CA LEU A 35 1.17 1.81 9.09
C LEU A 35 0.37 1.80 7.78
N ARG A 36 1.04 1.95 6.62
CA ARG A 36 0.41 1.90 5.29
C ARG A 36 0.26 0.47 4.76
N SER A 37 0.85 -0.53 5.41
CA SER A 37 0.62 -1.95 5.08
C SER A 37 -0.62 -2.52 5.76
N MET A 38 -1.41 -1.69 6.46
CA MET A 38 -2.59 -2.12 7.21
C MET A 38 -3.85 -1.37 6.76
N CYS A 39 -4.93 -2.11 6.59
CA CYS A 39 -6.27 -1.63 6.34
C CYS A 39 -6.75 -0.80 7.54
N LYS A 40 -7.11 0.47 7.32
CA LYS A 40 -7.60 1.33 8.42
C LYS A 40 -8.94 0.88 9.01
N SER A 41 -9.80 0.28 8.19
CA SER A 41 -11.14 -0.13 8.64
C SER A 41 -11.13 -1.44 9.42
N CYS A 42 -10.19 -2.32 9.08
CA CYS A 42 -10.24 -3.73 9.48
C CYS A 42 -8.95 -4.22 10.15
N CYS A 43 -7.91 -3.38 10.22
CA CYS A 43 -6.61 -3.72 10.77
C CYS A 43 -6.02 -5.02 10.18
N LEU A 44 -6.37 -5.34 8.94
CA LEU A 44 -5.82 -6.46 8.18
C LEU A 44 -4.67 -6.00 7.27
N PRO A 45 -3.72 -6.87 6.93
CA PRO A 45 -2.69 -6.56 5.96
C PRO A 45 -3.27 -6.12 4.61
N LEU A 46 -2.58 -5.16 3.98
CA LEU A 46 -2.84 -4.72 2.62
C LEU A 46 -1.86 -5.40 1.66
N HIS A 47 -2.36 -5.91 0.56
CA HIS A 47 -1.61 -6.54 -0.51
C HIS A 47 -1.94 -5.87 -1.85
N GLU A 48 -1.03 -5.96 -2.81
CA GLU A 48 -1.29 -5.45 -4.16
C GLU A 48 -2.46 -6.19 -4.82
N CYS A 49 -3.30 -5.46 -5.56
CA CYS A 49 -4.51 -5.99 -6.20
C CYS A 49 -4.22 -7.01 -7.30
#